data_AF-A0A930ABA6-F1
#
_entry.id   AF-A0A930ABA6-F1
#
_cell.length_a   1.000
_cell.length_b   1.000
_cell.length_c   1.000
_cell.angle_alpha   90.00
_cell.angle_beta   90.00
_cell.angle_gamma   90.00
#
_symmetry.space_group_name_H-M   'P 1'
#
loop_
_entity.id
_entity.type
_entity.pdbx_description
1 polymer ?
#
loop_
_entity_poly.entity_id
_entity_poly.type
_entity_poly.pdbx_seq_one_letter_code
_entity_poly.pdbx_strand_id
1 'polypeptide(L)'
;MKKITCSFSMDREVYNLYKSIVAKNGENVKGNIVRYMKSVIAHETPNAETIEAINEVQKMKSDFSIGKTYDTVDEMMKDVLDV
;
A
#
# COMPACT_ATOMS: atom_id res chain seq x y z
N MET A 1 19.19 -2.17 -23.24
CA MET A 1 18.30 -2.21 -22.05
C MET A 1 19.14 -2.44 -20.81
N LYS A 2 19.19 -1.48 -19.88
CA LYS A 2 19.93 -1.64 -18.62
C LYS A 2 19.13 -2.62 -17.73
N LYS A 3 19.79 -3.63 -17.17
CA LYS A 3 19.19 -4.63 -16.28
C LYS A 3 19.74 -4.43 -14.87
N ILE A 4 18.92 -4.71 -13.87
CA ILE A 4 19.33 -4.79 -12.46
C ILE A 4 19.13 -6.22 -11.96
N THR A 5 19.94 -6.61 -10.98
CA THR A 5 19.76 -7.85 -10.23
C THR A 5 19.33 -7.48 -8.82
N CYS A 6 18.22 -8.05 -8.36
CA CYS A 6 17.71 -7.85 -7.01
C CYS A 6 17.83 -9.15 -6.22
N SER A 7 18.42 -9.07 -5.02
CA SER A 7 18.42 -10.15 -4.04
C SER A 7 17.72 -9.67 -2.78
N PHE A 8 16.84 -10.49 -2.22
CA PHE A 8 16.15 -10.23 -0.96
C PHE A 8 15.99 -11.55 -0.19
N SER A 9 15.80 -11.43 1.12
CA SER A 9 15.54 -12.55 2.02
C SER A 9 14.08 -12.54 2.45
N MET A 10 13.51 -13.71 2.68
CA MET A 10 12.17 -13.86 3.24
C MET A 10 12.09 -15.16 4.02
N ASP A 11 11.08 -15.24 4.89
CA ASP A 11 10.75 -16.48 5.56
C ASP A 11 10.46 -17.61 4.55
N ARG A 12 10.97 -18.81 4.87
CA ARG A 12 10.91 -19.97 3.97
C ARG A 12 9.48 -20.49 3.81
N GLU A 13 8.70 -20.48 4.88
CA GLU A 13 7.32 -20.98 4.85
C GLU A 13 6.45 -20.01 4.04
N VAL A 14 6.61 -18.71 4.24
CA VAL A 14 5.96 -17.67 3.45
C VAL A 14 6.26 -17.85 1.95
N TYR A 15 7.53 -18.03 1.58
CA TYR A 15 7.91 -18.28 0.18
C TYR A 15 7.23 -19.53 -0.39
N ASN A 16 7.22 -20.63 0.35
CA ASN A 16 6.66 -21.90 -0.11
C ASN A 16 5.13 -21.81 -0.29
N LEU A 17 4.42 -21.18 0.65
CA LEU A 17 2.99 -20.93 0.56
C LEU A 17 2.67 -20.07 -0.67
N TYR A 18 3.37 -18.95 -0.81
CA TYR A 18 3.20 -18.05 -1.96
C TYR A 18 3.50 -18.76 -3.29
N LYS A 19 4.62 -19.50 -3.37
CA LYS A 19 4.99 -20.30 -4.55
C LYS A 19 3.90 -21.31 -4.91
N SER A 20 3.31 -22.00 -3.94
CA SER A 20 2.23 -22.96 -4.15
C SER A 20 1.00 -22.29 -4.78
N ILE A 21 0.60 -21.12 -4.29
CA ILE A 21 -0.53 -20.35 -4.82
C ILE A 21 -0.25 -19.88 -6.25
N VAL A 22 0.92 -19.28 -6.49
CA VAL A 22 1.30 -18.74 -7.80
C VAL A 22 1.41 -19.85 -8.85
N ALA A 23 2.00 -20.99 -8.49
CA ALA A 23 2.14 -22.14 -9.38
C ALA A 23 0.79 -22.78 -9.75
N LYS A 24 -0.18 -22.82 -8.82
CA LYS A 24 -1.55 -23.30 -9.11
C LYS A 24 -2.24 -22.49 -10.20
N ASN A 25 -1.88 -21.21 -10.33
CA ASN A 25 -2.41 -20.31 -11.36
C ASN A 25 -1.54 -20.27 -12.64
N GLY A 26 -0.59 -21.20 -12.80
CA GLY A 26 0.26 -21.30 -13.98
C GLY A 26 1.36 -20.23 -14.08
N GLU A 27 1.63 -19.49 -13.00
CA GLU A 27 2.67 -18.47 -12.95
C GLU A 27 3.91 -18.96 -12.16
N ASN A 28 5.03 -18.24 -12.26
CA ASN A 28 6.19 -18.42 -11.39
C ASN A 28 6.42 -17.17 -10.51
N VAL A 29 7.07 -17.37 -9.36
CA VAL A 29 7.28 -16.32 -8.34
C VAL A 29 7.95 -15.07 -8.93
N LYS A 30 9.02 -15.23 -9.71
CA LYS A 30 9.74 -14.10 -10.32
C LYS A 30 8.83 -13.30 -11.25
N GLY A 31 8.11 -13.99 -12.13
CA GLY A 31 7.18 -13.36 -13.08
C GLY A 31 6.06 -12.61 -12.35
N ASN A 32 5.49 -13.22 -11.32
CA ASN A 32 4.43 -12.61 -10.53
C ASN A 32 4.90 -11.32 -9.82
N ILE A 33 6.06 -11.35 -9.17
CA ILE A 33 6.65 -10.19 -8.50
C ILE A 33 6.90 -9.05 -9.50
N VAL A 34 7.51 -9.34 -10.65
CA VAL A 34 7.78 -8.33 -11.69
C VAL A 34 6.47 -7.75 -12.25
N ARG A 35 5.43 -8.58 -12.42
CA ARG A 35 4.11 -8.12 -12.84
C ARG A 35 3.47 -7.22 -11.79
N TYR A 36 3.57 -7.57 -10.52
CA TYR A 36 3.06 -6.73 -9.42
C TYR A 36 3.78 -5.38 -9.38
N MET A 37 5.11 -5.35 -9.48
CA MET A 37 5.87 -4.09 -9.55
C MET A 37 5.40 -3.19 -10.70
N LYS A 38 5.14 -3.76 -11.88
CA LYS A 38 4.57 -3.00 -13.02
C LYS A 38 3.17 -2.47 -12.73
N SER A 39 2.33 -3.27 -12.07
CA SER A 39 0.99 -2.86 -11.67
C SER A 39 1.02 -1.67 -10.71
N VAL A 40 1.89 -1.74 -9.69
CA VAL A 40 2.08 -0.64 -8.73
C VAL A 40 2.50 0.64 -9.44
N ILE A 41 3.42 0.55 -10.41
CA ILE A 41 3.85 1.71 -11.20
C ILE A 41 2.71 2.25 -12.08
N ALA A 42 1.98 1.36 -12.76
CA ALA A 42 0.95 1.76 -13.72
C ALA A 42 -0.30 2.36 -13.07
N HIS A 43 -0.62 1.93 -11.84
CA HIS A 43 -1.84 2.31 -11.13
C HIS A 43 -1.57 3.13 -9.88
N GLU A 44 -0.32 3.51 -9.63
CA GLU A 44 0.11 4.21 -8.40
C GLU A 44 -0.44 3.54 -7.14
N THR A 45 -0.45 2.20 -7.12
CA THR A 45 -1.20 1.43 -6.13
C THR A 45 -0.63 1.67 -4.72
N PRO A 46 -1.42 2.24 -3.80
CA PRO A 46 -0.97 2.48 -2.43
C PRO A 46 -0.77 1.17 -1.65
N ASN A 47 0.06 1.21 -0.61
CA ASN A 47 0.18 0.08 0.32
C ASN A 47 -1.12 -0.08 1.16
N ALA A 48 -1.26 -1.20 1.86
CA ALA A 48 -2.47 -1.52 2.62
C ALA A 48 -2.80 -0.45 3.69
N GLU A 49 -1.81 0.01 4.42
CA GLU A 49 -1.94 1.08 5.43
C GLU A 49 -2.48 2.38 4.81
N THR A 50 -1.98 2.76 3.64
CA THR A 50 -2.46 3.94 2.91
C THR A 50 -3.88 3.75 2.40
N ILE A 51 -4.24 2.55 1.94
CA ILE A 51 -5.61 2.22 1.54
C ILE A 51 -6.57 2.35 2.72
N GLU A 52 -6.18 1.84 3.90
CA GLU A 52 -6.97 1.94 5.13
C GLU A 52 -7.16 3.40 5.56
N ALA A 53 -6.08 4.19 5.57
CA ALA A 53 -6.13 5.62 5.86
C ALA A 53 -7.05 6.38 4.89
N ILE A 54 -6.99 6.08 3.58
CA ILE A 54 -7.90 6.68 2.60
C ILE A 54 -9.36 6.31 2.91
N ASN A 55 -9.64 5.04 3.21
CA ASN A 55 -10.99 4.58 3.54
C ASN A 55 -11.52 5.25 4.81
N GLU A 56 -10.67 5.45 5.81
CA GLU A 56 -11.01 6.18 7.04
C GLU A 56 -11.38 7.64 6.73
N VAL A 57 -10.54 8.34 5.95
CA VAL A 57 -10.82 9.72 5.52
C VAL A 57 -12.12 9.82 4.72
N GLN A 58 -12.43 8.85 3.86
CA GLN A 58 -13.70 8.83 3.11
C GLN A 58 -14.90 8.69 4.06
N LYS A 59 -14.79 7.87 5.11
CA LYS A 59 -15.84 7.78 6.14
C LYS A 59 -16.02 9.09 6.88
N MET A 60 -14.92 9.74 7.29
CA MET A 60 -14.97 11.06 7.94
C MET A 60 -15.59 12.14 7.05
N LYS A 61 -15.36 12.09 5.73
CA LYS A 61 -16.00 12.99 4.77
C LYS A 61 -17.50 12.74 4.59
N SER A 62 -17.93 11.48 4.74
CA SER A 62 -19.36 11.12 4.65
C SER A 62 -20.12 11.37 5.96
N ASP A 63 -19.43 11.31 7.09
CA ASP A 63 -19.96 11.56 8.43
C ASP A 63 -18.98 12.40 9.24
N PHE A 64 -19.28 13.70 9.31
CA PHE A 64 -18.47 14.69 10.01
C PHE A 64 -18.42 14.51 11.53
N SER A 65 -19.22 13.58 12.11
CA SER A 65 -19.16 13.26 13.54
C SER A 65 -17.99 12.33 13.92
N ILE A 66 -17.38 11.66 12.94
CA ILE A 66 -16.35 10.64 13.15
C ILE A 66 -14.92 11.23 13.11
N GLY A 67 -14.75 12.45 12.57
CA GLY A 67 -13.45 13.09 12.36
C GLY A 67 -13.29 14.43 13.07
N LYS A 68 -12.03 14.90 13.19
CA LYS A 68 -11.75 16.29 13.55
C LYS A 68 -12.10 17.20 12.38
N THR A 69 -12.75 18.31 12.68
CA THR A 69 -12.99 19.41 11.75
C THR A 69 -12.35 20.66 12.32
N TYR A 70 -11.94 21.56 11.44
CA TYR A 70 -11.31 22.82 11.82
C TYR A 70 -12.07 23.93 11.10
N ASP A 71 -12.37 25.02 11.80
CA ASP A 71 -13.05 26.17 11.22
C ASP A 71 -12.07 27.09 10.48
N THR A 72 -10.78 27.03 10.85
CA THR A 72 -9.73 27.86 10.24
C THR A 72 -8.45 27.07 9.99
N VAL A 73 -7.67 27.53 9.00
CA VAL A 73 -6.35 26.96 8.70
C VAL A 73 -5.38 27.15 9.87
N ASP A 74 -5.46 28.28 10.58
CA ASP A 74 -4.58 28.56 11.73
C ASP A 74 -4.80 27.57 12.89
N GLU A 75 -6.05 27.17 13.14
CA GLU A 75 -6.39 26.16 14.14
C GLU A 75 -5.83 24.78 13.76
N MET A 76 -6.04 24.37 12.49
CA MET A 76 -5.49 23.12 11.96
C MET A 76 -3.97 23.09 12.08
N MET A 77 -3.28 24.17 11.71
CA MET A 77 -1.82 24.23 11.72
C MET A 77 -1.25 24.19 13.15
N LYS A 78 -1.94 24.74 14.15
CA LYS A 78 -1.54 24.60 15.56
C LYS A 78 -1.58 23.14 16.00
N ASP A 79 -2.67 22.42 15.75
CA ASP A 79 -2.83 21.02 16.17
C ASP A 79 -1.87 20.07 15.43
N VAL A 80 -1.56 20.34 14.15
CA VAL A 80 -0.63 19.51 13.37
C VAL A 80 0.85 19.74 13.74
N LEU A 81 1.20 20.97 14.13
CA LEU A 81 2.59 21.36 14.40
C LEU A 81 2.95 21.33 15.90
N ASP A 82 1.96 21.18 16.79
CA ASP A 82 2.22 20.94 18.22
C ASP A 82 2.79 19.51 18.39
N VAL A 83 4.11 19.44 18.57
CA VAL A 83 4.89 18.23 18.93
C VAL A 83 5.62 18.47 20.24
#